data_AF-A0A4R3DVQ1-F1
#
_entry.id   AF-A0A4R3DVQ1-F1
#
_cell.length_a   1.000
_cell.length_b   1.000
_cell.length_c   1.000
_cell.angle_alpha   90.00
_cell.angle_beta   90.00
_cell.angle_gamma   90.00
#
_symmetry.space_group_name_H-M   'P 1'
#
loop_
_entity.id
_entity.type
_entity.pdbx_description
1 polymer ?
#
loop_
_entity_poly.entity_id
_entity_poly.type
_entity_poly.pdbx_seq_one_letter_code
_entity_poly.pdbx_strand_id
1 'polypeptide(L)'
;MGVFNALTTAVSGMQAQSYALENISGNIANSRTAGFKRVDTSFADLVPDAALNRQIAGSVSAYSRPTNTIQGDLAPTGIDTNVAINGDGFFVVDQRQSGVGANTQFTNQNLYTRRGDFDFDANGYLVNGAGYYLKGLKIDQVTGQLIGTQPEVLRITQEQYPAKATTSIEYRANIPSYPATESADPTVPGSELIDPADYTGSSITTITGTDMPTFLNQSIAGGSVTVYDQLGQATTVELRWAKTTKASAGPPAVADTWNLFVAENTGATGAAVAYRNVGTNITFGATGQLTNPAGGTIPLPTMTIAGTTVTGINLTTGGDGLTQNGDVSGEIDARSIRQNGYTAGTLDRTEVSETGQLIGTFSNGQVVALAQLSVARFNAGNALKRLDGGAFQETIESGPPIIGLGTSQLIGGNVEQSNTDIADEFSKMIVTQQAYSANTKVITTAQDMLSSVFNIIR
;
A
#
# COMPACT_ATOMS: atom_id res chain seq x y z
N MET A 1 -35.01 45.22 -40.34
CA MET A 1 -34.17 44.02 -40.48
C MET A 1 -33.97 43.76 -41.96
N GLY A 2 -32.74 43.87 -42.47
CA GLY A 2 -32.46 43.40 -43.83
C GLY A 2 -32.49 41.88 -43.86
N VAL A 3 -33.08 41.27 -44.89
CA VAL A 3 -33.19 39.80 -45.01
C VAL A 3 -31.82 39.12 -44.89
N PHE A 4 -30.76 39.77 -45.38
CA PHE A 4 -29.36 39.33 -45.24
C PHE A 4 -28.87 39.24 -43.78
N ASN A 5 -29.30 40.15 -42.89
CA ASN A 5 -28.92 40.07 -41.47
C ASN A 5 -29.65 38.92 -40.77
N ALA A 6 -30.92 38.68 -41.11
CA ALA A 6 -31.65 37.53 -40.59
C ALA A 6 -31.00 36.20 -41.02
N LEU A 7 -30.54 36.12 -42.28
CA LEU A 7 -29.82 34.95 -42.79
C LEU A 7 -28.47 34.72 -42.09
N THR A 8 -27.67 35.76 -41.89
CA THR A 8 -26.36 35.63 -41.23
C THR A 8 -26.49 35.24 -39.76
N THR A 9 -27.43 35.84 -39.01
CA THR A 9 -27.75 35.43 -37.64
C THR A 9 -28.23 33.98 -37.59
N ALA A 10 -29.16 33.58 -38.48
CA ALA A 10 -29.66 32.20 -38.53
C ALA A 10 -28.55 31.17 -38.85
N VAL A 11 -27.65 31.48 -39.79
CA VAL A 11 -26.50 30.60 -40.12
C VAL A 11 -25.57 30.43 -38.93
N SER A 12 -25.21 31.52 -38.25
CA SER A 12 -24.38 31.43 -37.04
C SER A 12 -25.06 30.66 -35.91
N GLY A 13 -26.37 30.83 -35.75
CA GLY A 13 -27.19 30.05 -34.82
C GLY A 13 -27.15 28.55 -35.15
N MET A 14 -27.31 28.17 -36.42
CA MET A 14 -27.21 26.77 -36.84
C MET A 14 -25.83 26.18 -36.58
N GLN A 15 -24.75 26.90 -36.90
CA GLN A 15 -23.38 26.45 -36.64
C GLN A 15 -23.13 26.26 -35.14
N ALA A 16 -23.56 27.22 -34.31
CA ALA A 16 -23.46 27.14 -32.87
C ALA A 16 -24.25 25.94 -32.29
N GLN A 17 -25.47 25.68 -32.79
CA GLN A 17 -26.26 24.52 -32.37
C GLN A 17 -25.65 23.20 -32.89
N SER A 18 -25.08 23.16 -34.09
CA SER A 18 -24.37 21.97 -34.60
C SER A 18 -23.19 21.60 -33.71
N TYR A 19 -22.39 22.60 -33.31
CA TYR A 19 -21.30 22.41 -32.36
C TYR A 19 -21.79 21.90 -30.99
N ALA A 20 -22.93 22.41 -30.51
CA ALA A 20 -23.54 21.91 -29.29
C ALA A 20 -23.99 20.44 -29.44
N LEU A 21 -24.57 20.05 -30.59
CA LEU A 21 -24.93 18.65 -30.87
C LEU A 21 -23.70 17.73 -30.90
N GLU A 22 -22.57 18.20 -31.43
CA GLU A 22 -21.32 17.43 -31.44
C GLU A 22 -20.84 17.14 -30.00
N ASN A 23 -20.82 18.16 -29.14
CA ASN A 23 -20.47 17.99 -27.73
C ASN A 23 -21.42 17.03 -26.99
N ILE A 24 -22.74 17.21 -27.15
CA ILE A 24 -23.75 16.34 -26.53
C ILE A 24 -23.60 14.89 -27.02
N SER A 25 -23.42 14.69 -28.32
CA SER A 25 -23.24 13.36 -28.91
C SER A 25 -21.97 12.69 -28.39
N GLY A 26 -20.88 13.46 -28.27
CA GLY A 26 -19.62 13.00 -27.67
C GLY A 26 -19.78 12.61 -26.20
N ASN A 27 -20.52 13.39 -25.41
CA ASN A 27 -20.82 13.09 -24.02
C ASN A 27 -21.61 11.78 -23.90
N ILE A 28 -22.69 11.61 -24.67
CA ILE A 28 -23.53 10.40 -24.64
C ILE A 28 -22.71 9.17 -25.02
N ALA A 29 -21.90 9.26 -26.09
CA ALA A 29 -21.07 8.17 -26.55
C ALA A 29 -20.04 7.71 -25.49
N ASN A 30 -19.55 8.64 -24.66
CA ASN A 30 -18.55 8.37 -23.62
C ASN A 30 -19.13 8.26 -22.20
N SER A 31 -20.46 8.18 -22.06
CA SER A 31 -21.13 8.09 -20.75
C SER A 31 -20.72 6.87 -19.92
N ARG A 32 -20.22 5.80 -20.56
CA ARG A 32 -19.71 4.58 -19.90
C ARG A 32 -18.19 4.49 -19.87
N THR A 33 -17.49 5.54 -20.30
CA THR A 33 -16.03 5.55 -20.33
C THR A 33 -15.50 5.98 -18.95
N ALA A 34 -14.70 5.11 -18.33
CA ALA A 34 -14.03 5.39 -17.06
C ALA A 34 -13.20 6.69 -17.13
N GLY A 35 -13.39 7.56 -16.14
CA GLY A 35 -12.69 8.84 -16.00
C GLY A 35 -13.04 9.89 -17.05
N PHE A 36 -14.06 9.66 -17.90
CA PHE A 36 -14.44 10.63 -18.93
C PHE A 36 -15.07 11.89 -18.33
N LYS A 37 -14.53 13.04 -18.71
CA LYS A 37 -15.04 14.36 -18.32
C LYS A 37 -15.83 14.97 -19.47
N ARG A 38 -17.12 15.20 -19.27
CA ARG A 38 -18.01 15.82 -20.26
C ARG A 38 -17.56 17.22 -20.64
N VAL A 39 -18.00 17.66 -21.80
CA VAL A 39 -17.75 19.02 -22.31
C VAL A 39 -19.10 19.69 -22.52
N ASP A 40 -19.28 20.84 -21.88
CA ASP A 40 -20.46 21.69 -22.09
C ASP A 40 -20.23 22.65 -23.26
N THR A 41 -21.32 23.21 -23.78
CA THR A 41 -21.26 24.27 -24.79
C THR A 41 -21.68 25.59 -24.17
N SER A 42 -20.82 26.60 -24.26
CA SER A 42 -21.15 27.98 -23.91
C SER A 42 -21.35 28.80 -25.16
N PHE A 43 -22.37 29.66 -25.16
CA PHE A 43 -22.67 30.57 -26.26
C PHE A 43 -22.25 31.99 -25.89
N ALA A 44 -21.65 32.71 -26.84
CA ALA A 44 -21.36 34.14 -26.71
C ALA A 44 -21.99 34.89 -27.89
N ASP A 45 -22.68 35.98 -27.57
CA ASP A 45 -23.23 36.88 -28.58
C ASP A 45 -22.12 37.76 -29.17
N LEU A 46 -22.27 38.07 -30.45
CA LEU A 46 -21.40 38.95 -31.21
C LEU A 46 -22.19 40.23 -31.48
N VAL A 47 -21.94 41.25 -30.67
CA VAL A 47 -22.62 42.55 -30.80
C VAL A 47 -21.82 43.44 -31.76
N PRO A 48 -22.39 43.80 -32.93
CA PRO A 48 -21.75 44.76 -33.82
C PRO A 48 -21.81 46.17 -33.22
N ASP A 49 -20.75 46.96 -33.45
CA ASP A 49 -20.71 48.36 -33.04
C ASP A 49 -21.85 49.14 -33.71
N ALA A 50 -22.72 49.75 -32.90
CA ALA A 50 -23.92 50.43 -33.36
C ALA A 50 -24.27 51.61 -32.45
N ALA A 51 -24.92 52.63 -33.01
CA ALA A 51 -25.37 53.79 -32.26
C ALA A 51 -26.30 53.39 -31.10
N LEU A 52 -26.22 54.11 -29.97
CA LEU A 52 -26.91 53.80 -28.71
C LEU A 52 -28.44 53.59 -28.84
N ASN A 53 -29.05 54.17 -29.88
CA ASN A 53 -30.48 54.11 -30.17
C ASN A 53 -30.86 53.16 -31.33
N ARG A 54 -29.92 52.36 -31.85
CA ARG A 54 -30.14 51.47 -32.98
C ARG A 54 -29.39 50.15 -32.80
N GLN A 55 -29.85 49.31 -31.89
CA GLN A 55 -29.33 47.95 -31.75
C GLN A 55 -29.71 47.09 -32.96
N ILE A 56 -28.71 46.39 -33.49
CA ILE A 56 -28.87 45.36 -34.52
C ILE A 56 -28.72 44.02 -33.83
N ALA A 57 -29.55 43.03 -34.20
CA ALA A 57 -29.38 41.68 -33.71
C ALA A 57 -27.99 41.16 -34.13
N GLY A 58 -27.21 40.72 -33.14
CA GLY A 58 -25.88 40.17 -33.32
C GLY A 58 -25.87 38.77 -33.92
N SER A 59 -24.66 38.22 -34.06
CA SER A 59 -24.43 36.81 -34.36
C SER A 59 -24.18 36.04 -33.05
N VAL A 60 -24.06 34.71 -33.09
CA VAL A 60 -23.72 33.89 -31.93
C VAL A 60 -22.56 32.97 -32.28
N SER A 61 -21.65 32.78 -31.32
CA SER A 61 -20.55 31.83 -31.38
C SER A 61 -20.69 30.80 -30.25
N ALA A 62 -20.19 29.58 -30.47
CA ALA A 62 -20.19 28.52 -29.48
C ALA A 62 -18.75 28.11 -29.16
N TYR A 63 -18.50 27.83 -27.87
CA TYR A 63 -17.21 27.38 -27.37
C TYR A 63 -17.40 26.18 -26.45
N SER A 64 -16.46 25.24 -26.52
CA SER A 64 -16.42 24.12 -25.58
C SER A 64 -15.91 24.56 -24.23
N ARG A 65 -16.66 24.19 -23.18
CA ARG A 65 -16.32 24.40 -21.79
C ARG A 65 -16.05 23.04 -21.13
N PRO A 66 -14.79 22.70 -20.86
CA PRO A 66 -14.46 21.45 -20.19
C PRO A 66 -14.92 21.45 -18.73
N THR A 67 -15.28 20.27 -18.24
CA THR A 67 -15.71 20.05 -16.84
C THR A 67 -14.74 19.15 -16.08
N ASN A 68 -13.43 19.31 -16.34
CA ASN A 68 -12.38 18.41 -15.84
C ASN A 68 -12.35 18.32 -14.30
N THR A 69 -12.78 19.38 -13.62
CA THR A 69 -12.84 19.49 -12.15
C THR A 69 -14.10 18.88 -11.53
N ILE A 70 -15.13 18.56 -12.32
CA ILE A 70 -16.37 17.98 -11.81
C ILE A 70 -16.17 16.46 -11.68
N GLN A 71 -16.34 15.92 -10.48
CA GLN A 71 -16.21 14.50 -10.18
C GLN A 71 -17.39 13.71 -10.77
N GLY A 72 -17.11 12.49 -11.26
CA GLY A 72 -18.13 11.50 -11.61
C GLY A 72 -18.38 10.52 -10.46
N ASP A 73 -19.33 9.61 -10.64
CA ASP A 73 -19.63 8.60 -9.62
C ASP A 73 -18.47 7.62 -9.44
N LEU A 74 -18.20 7.22 -8.20
CA LEU A 74 -17.19 6.22 -7.88
C LEU A 74 -17.84 4.84 -7.83
N ALA A 75 -17.46 3.96 -8.75
CA ALA A 75 -18.00 2.60 -8.82
C ALA A 75 -16.96 1.57 -8.35
N PRO A 76 -17.32 0.65 -7.45
CA PRO A 76 -16.46 -0.48 -7.11
C PRO A 76 -16.35 -1.44 -8.29
N THR A 77 -15.14 -1.93 -8.52
CA THR A 77 -14.82 -2.85 -9.63
C THR A 77 -14.43 -4.25 -9.15
N GLY A 78 -14.03 -4.40 -7.88
CA GLY A 78 -13.54 -5.66 -7.33
C GLY A 78 -12.11 -6.03 -7.77
N ILE A 79 -11.42 -5.13 -8.48
CA ILE A 79 -10.02 -5.28 -8.88
C ILE A 79 -9.18 -4.36 -7.99
N ASP A 80 -8.29 -4.92 -7.18
CA ASP A 80 -7.56 -4.19 -6.14
C ASP A 80 -6.58 -3.12 -6.68
N THR A 81 -6.12 -3.29 -7.92
CA THR A 81 -5.24 -2.34 -8.62
C THR A 81 -5.99 -1.15 -9.20
N ASN A 82 -7.32 -1.24 -9.34
CA ASN A 82 -8.12 -0.11 -9.75
C ASN A 82 -8.19 0.90 -8.61
N VAL A 83 -8.06 2.18 -8.94
CA VAL A 83 -8.05 3.25 -7.96
C VAL A 83 -8.81 4.45 -8.46
N ALA A 84 -9.62 5.06 -7.60
CA ALA A 84 -10.29 6.32 -7.89
C ALA A 84 -9.79 7.43 -6.98
N ILE A 85 -9.83 8.66 -7.47
CA ILE A 85 -9.51 9.86 -6.69
C ILE A 85 -10.82 10.43 -6.18
N ASN A 86 -10.98 10.51 -4.86
CA ASN A 86 -12.04 11.28 -4.24
C ASN A 86 -11.59 12.72 -4.02
N GLY A 87 -12.16 13.65 -4.78
CA GLY A 87 -11.78 15.07 -4.79
C GLY A 87 -10.96 15.50 -6.01
N ASP A 88 -10.18 16.57 -5.85
CA ASP A 88 -9.39 17.19 -6.91
C ASP A 88 -8.03 16.50 -7.12
N GLY A 89 -7.69 16.18 -8.36
CA GLY A 89 -6.38 15.64 -8.71
C GLY A 89 -6.43 14.71 -9.91
N PHE A 90 -5.28 14.42 -10.49
CA PHE A 90 -5.14 13.53 -11.64
C PHE A 90 -3.99 12.58 -11.35
N PHE A 91 -4.13 11.32 -11.76
CA PHE A 91 -3.01 10.39 -11.78
C PHE A 91 -1.97 10.89 -12.76
N VAL A 92 -0.70 10.87 -12.36
CA VAL A 92 0.40 11.14 -13.27
C VAL A 92 0.72 9.87 -14.03
N VAL A 93 0.68 9.94 -15.36
CA VAL A 93 0.91 8.82 -16.25
C VAL A 93 1.90 9.18 -17.35
N ASP A 94 2.47 8.17 -17.98
CA ASP A 94 3.39 8.30 -19.12
C ASP A 94 2.91 7.42 -20.28
N GLN A 95 3.40 7.68 -21.49
CA GLN A 95 3.09 6.85 -22.65
C GLN A 95 4.33 6.07 -23.08
N ARG A 96 4.15 4.80 -23.44
CA ARG A 96 5.22 4.00 -24.03
C ARG A 96 5.59 4.56 -25.42
N GLN A 97 6.85 4.90 -25.61
CA GLN A 97 7.39 5.37 -26.89
C GLN A 97 7.86 4.20 -27.76
N SER A 98 8.60 3.25 -27.19
CA SER A 98 9.13 2.08 -27.90
C SER A 98 9.63 1.00 -26.95
N GLY A 99 9.98 -0.18 -27.47
CA GLY A 99 10.58 -1.27 -26.72
C GLY A 99 9.59 -2.31 -26.19
N VAL A 100 10.17 -3.44 -25.76
CA VAL A 100 9.49 -4.60 -25.15
C VAL A 100 10.35 -5.04 -23.97
N GLY A 101 9.75 -5.54 -22.89
CA GLY A 101 10.51 -6.03 -21.74
C GLY A 101 11.08 -4.91 -20.87
N ALA A 102 12.23 -5.19 -20.26
CA ALA A 102 12.97 -4.24 -19.43
C ALA A 102 13.56 -3.03 -20.20
N ASN A 103 13.52 -3.06 -21.54
CA ASN A 103 13.99 -1.97 -22.40
C ASN A 103 12.85 -1.05 -22.88
N THR A 104 11.70 -1.09 -22.20
CA THR A 104 10.56 -0.22 -22.50
C THR A 104 10.96 1.24 -22.26
N GLN A 105 10.96 2.03 -23.33
CA GLN A 105 11.23 3.47 -23.29
C GLN A 105 9.91 4.21 -23.22
N PHE A 106 9.80 5.12 -22.26
CA PHE A 106 8.67 6.02 -22.11
C PHE A 106 9.00 7.37 -22.72
N THR A 107 7.97 8.13 -23.12
CA THR A 107 8.17 9.49 -23.65
C THR A 107 8.75 10.42 -22.61
N ASN A 108 8.70 10.03 -21.32
CA ASN A 108 9.14 10.81 -20.17
C ASN A 108 8.41 12.16 -20.07
N GLN A 109 7.16 12.15 -20.54
CA GLN A 109 6.26 13.29 -20.45
C GLN A 109 5.23 12.99 -19.38
N ASN A 110 5.07 13.91 -18.43
CA ASN A 110 4.01 13.80 -17.45
C ASN A 110 2.68 14.14 -18.13
N LEU A 111 1.88 13.10 -18.35
CA LEU A 111 0.49 13.20 -18.73
C LEU A 111 -0.37 12.98 -17.49
N TYR A 112 -1.63 13.40 -17.56
CA TYR A 112 -2.52 13.40 -16.40
C TYR A 112 -3.82 12.72 -16.76
N THR A 113 -4.38 11.89 -15.89
CA THR A 113 -5.68 11.26 -16.16
C THR A 113 -6.51 11.07 -14.90
N ARG A 114 -7.83 11.02 -15.06
CA ARG A 114 -8.79 10.60 -14.02
C ARG A 114 -9.13 9.11 -14.12
N ARG A 115 -8.75 8.48 -15.24
CA ARG A 115 -9.02 7.08 -15.49
C ARG A 115 -8.07 6.23 -14.65
N GLY A 116 -8.65 5.39 -13.79
CA GLY A 116 -7.93 4.61 -12.79
C GLY A 116 -8.13 3.10 -12.89
N ASP A 117 -8.48 2.60 -14.08
CA ASP A 117 -8.59 1.18 -14.38
C ASP A 117 -7.22 0.56 -14.71
N PHE A 118 -6.31 0.59 -13.75
CA PHE A 118 -4.94 0.10 -13.92
C PHE A 118 -4.86 -1.41 -13.73
N ASP A 119 -4.17 -2.08 -14.65
CA ASP A 119 -3.85 -3.50 -14.60
C ASP A 119 -2.37 -3.74 -14.88
N PHE A 120 -1.85 -4.89 -14.48
CA PHE A 120 -0.46 -5.26 -14.72
C PHE A 120 -0.23 -5.66 -16.18
N ASP A 121 0.79 -5.07 -16.81
CA ASP A 121 1.33 -5.56 -18.06
C ASP A 121 2.30 -6.74 -17.83
N ALA A 122 2.69 -7.42 -18.92
CA ALA A 122 3.61 -8.56 -18.87
C ALA A 122 4.99 -8.23 -18.27
N ASN A 123 5.35 -6.95 -18.12
CA ASN A 123 6.63 -6.50 -17.58
C ASN A 123 6.53 -6.00 -16.13
N GLY A 124 5.32 -6.06 -15.54
CA GLY A 124 5.02 -5.62 -14.18
C GLY A 124 4.74 -4.12 -14.07
N TYR A 125 4.48 -3.41 -15.17
CA TYR A 125 4.03 -2.01 -15.10
C TYR A 125 2.51 -1.93 -14.93
N LEU A 126 2.04 -0.92 -14.22
CA LEU A 126 0.61 -0.62 -14.13
C LEU A 126 0.19 0.23 -15.33
N VAL A 127 -0.67 -0.33 -16.19
CA VAL A 127 -1.18 0.30 -17.41
C VAL A 127 -2.70 0.43 -17.31
N ASN A 128 -3.25 1.59 -17.66
CA ASN A 128 -4.69 1.76 -17.74
C ASN A 128 -5.25 1.21 -19.06
N GLY A 129 -6.57 1.08 -19.17
CA GLY A 129 -7.19 0.57 -20.40
C GLY A 129 -7.07 1.50 -21.62
N ALA A 130 -6.42 2.66 -21.50
CA ALA A 130 -6.05 3.54 -22.61
C ALA A 130 -4.58 3.38 -23.06
N GLY A 131 -3.78 2.55 -22.37
CA GLY A 131 -2.38 2.32 -22.68
C GLY A 131 -1.40 3.32 -22.04
N TYR A 132 -1.84 4.07 -21.03
CA TYR A 132 -0.99 4.96 -20.24
C TYR A 132 -0.50 4.26 -18.98
N TYR A 133 0.77 4.48 -18.65
CA TYR A 133 1.48 3.82 -17.56
C TYR A 133 1.55 4.71 -16.33
N LEU A 134 1.21 4.17 -15.17
CA LEU A 134 1.16 4.92 -13.92
C LEU A 134 2.55 5.33 -13.43
N LYS A 135 2.69 6.59 -13.03
CA LYS A 135 3.88 7.11 -12.36
C LYS A 135 3.66 7.27 -10.86
N GLY A 136 4.73 7.07 -10.11
CA GLY A 136 4.74 7.18 -8.66
C GLY A 136 6.14 7.35 -8.12
N LEU A 137 6.24 7.44 -6.80
CA LEU A 137 7.50 7.48 -6.08
C LEU A 137 7.83 6.08 -5.58
N LYS A 138 9.10 5.71 -5.68
CA LYS A 138 9.59 4.44 -5.11
C LYS A 138 9.60 4.53 -3.60
N ILE A 139 9.31 3.42 -2.94
CA ILE A 139 9.47 3.28 -1.49
C ILE A 139 10.61 2.30 -1.26
N ASP A 140 11.50 2.63 -0.34
CA ASP A 140 12.47 1.69 0.20
C ASP A 140 11.72 0.61 0.99
N GLN A 141 11.75 -0.63 0.50
CA GLN A 141 11.02 -1.74 1.07
C GLN A 141 11.48 -2.12 2.49
N VAL A 142 12.70 -1.72 2.89
CA VAL A 142 13.26 -2.02 4.22
C VAL A 142 12.93 -0.92 5.23
N THR A 143 13.02 0.35 4.82
CA THR A 143 12.81 1.50 5.71
C THR A 143 11.40 2.07 5.65
N GLY A 144 10.62 1.73 4.62
CA GLY A 144 9.29 2.28 4.34
C GLY A 144 9.31 3.75 3.93
N GLN A 145 10.48 4.32 3.61
CA GLN A 145 10.62 5.73 3.25
C GLN A 145 10.56 5.93 1.74
N LEU A 146 10.06 7.11 1.33
CA LEU A 146 10.02 7.51 -0.08
C LEU A 146 11.44 7.78 -0.61
N ILE A 147 11.75 7.21 -1.76
CA ILE A 147 13.00 7.44 -2.49
C ILE A 147 12.72 8.44 -3.62
N GLY A 148 13.36 9.61 -3.51
CA GLY A 148 13.27 10.66 -4.53
C GLY A 148 11.99 11.51 -4.44
N THR A 149 11.97 12.58 -5.23
CA THR A 149 10.88 13.56 -5.28
C THR A 149 10.18 13.61 -6.63
N GLN A 150 10.75 12.97 -7.66
CA GLN A 150 10.23 12.99 -9.02
C GLN A 150 9.49 11.68 -9.34
N PRO A 151 8.25 11.75 -9.88
CA PRO A 151 7.51 10.55 -10.27
C PRO A 151 8.22 9.80 -11.40
N GLU A 152 8.41 8.49 -11.22
CA GLU A 152 8.91 7.56 -12.23
C GLU A 152 7.82 6.54 -12.56
N VAL A 153 7.89 5.91 -13.74
CA VAL A 153 6.93 4.85 -14.09
C VAL A 153 7.07 3.69 -13.11
N LEU A 154 5.95 3.29 -12.49
CA LEU A 154 5.94 2.24 -11.50
C LEU A 154 6.09 0.88 -12.17
N ARG A 155 7.17 0.19 -11.84
CA ARG A 155 7.40 -1.20 -12.19
C ARG A 155 7.43 -2.03 -10.93
N ILE A 156 6.56 -3.02 -10.87
CA ILE A 156 6.46 -3.97 -9.79
C ILE A 156 6.66 -5.32 -10.43
N THR A 157 7.91 -5.76 -10.39
CA THR A 157 8.21 -7.14 -10.75
C THR A 157 7.63 -8.03 -9.65
N GLN A 158 7.03 -9.16 -10.04
CA GLN A 158 6.59 -10.23 -9.12
C GLN A 158 7.80 -10.95 -8.49
N GLU A 159 8.89 -10.25 -8.28
CA GLU A 159 10.13 -10.79 -7.74
C GLU A 159 9.97 -11.05 -6.26
N GLN A 160 10.61 -12.13 -5.81
CA GLN A 160 10.54 -12.63 -4.46
C GLN A 160 10.88 -11.52 -3.46
N TYR A 161 10.03 -11.37 -2.46
CA TYR A 161 10.42 -10.65 -1.27
C TYR A 161 11.46 -11.48 -0.53
N PRO A 162 12.69 -10.97 -0.31
CA PRO A 162 13.78 -11.75 0.23
C PRO A 162 13.46 -12.24 1.64
N ALA A 163 14.02 -13.38 2.01
CA ALA A 163 13.95 -13.86 3.37
C ALA A 163 14.69 -12.89 4.32
N LYS A 164 14.25 -12.86 5.58
CA LYS A 164 14.93 -12.13 6.64
C LYS A 164 15.27 -13.08 7.77
N ALA A 165 16.55 -13.19 8.08
CA ALA A 165 17.02 -13.94 9.23
C ALA A 165 16.41 -13.38 10.52
N THR A 166 16.09 -14.27 11.45
CA THR A 166 15.66 -13.87 12.80
C THR A 166 16.82 -13.17 13.51
N THR A 167 16.60 -11.96 14.03
CA THR A 167 17.58 -11.23 14.84
C THR A 167 17.11 -11.03 16.27
N SER A 168 15.80 -11.12 16.52
CA SER A 168 15.21 -10.98 17.85
C SER A 168 14.09 -11.98 18.08
N ILE A 169 14.05 -12.55 19.27
CA ILE A 169 12.95 -13.35 19.80
C ILE A 169 12.39 -12.61 21.01
N GLU A 170 11.13 -12.19 20.95
CA GLU A 170 10.39 -11.69 22.11
C GLU A 170 9.92 -12.87 22.96
N TYR A 171 10.33 -12.90 24.23
CA TYR A 171 9.95 -13.95 25.17
C TYR A 171 9.38 -13.36 26.44
N ARG A 172 8.09 -13.61 26.69
CA ARG A 172 7.41 -13.20 27.91
C ARG A 172 6.90 -14.43 28.65
N ALA A 173 7.35 -14.60 29.87
CA ALA A 173 6.97 -15.76 30.68
C ALA A 173 7.01 -15.43 32.17
N ASN A 174 6.23 -16.18 32.95
CA ASN A 174 6.40 -16.27 34.39
C ASN A 174 7.17 -17.55 34.72
N ILE A 175 8.35 -17.41 35.32
CA ILE A 175 9.16 -18.52 35.80
C ILE A 175 8.76 -18.80 37.25
N PRO A 176 8.55 -20.06 37.65
CA PRO A 176 8.19 -20.41 39.01
C PRO A 176 9.35 -20.12 39.98
N SER A 177 9.05 -19.85 41.26
CA SER A 177 10.09 -19.73 42.28
C SER A 177 10.71 -21.09 42.65
N TYR A 178 9.89 -22.15 42.60
CA TYR A 178 10.28 -23.54 42.78
C TYR A 178 9.89 -24.36 41.54
N PRO A 179 10.86 -24.84 40.73
CA PRO A 179 10.54 -25.67 39.58
C PRO A 179 10.07 -27.06 40.02
N ALA A 180 8.98 -27.55 39.43
CA ALA A 180 8.53 -28.93 39.57
C ALA A 180 9.22 -29.83 38.52
N THR A 181 10.55 -29.97 38.62
CA THR A 181 11.30 -30.92 37.78
C THR A 181 11.11 -32.34 38.30
N GLU A 182 11.42 -33.36 37.48
CA GLU A 182 11.33 -34.76 37.91
C GLU A 182 12.29 -35.09 39.06
N SER A 183 13.40 -34.36 39.19
CA SER A 183 14.35 -34.49 40.29
C SER A 183 14.02 -33.62 41.50
N ALA A 184 13.05 -32.70 41.41
CA ALA A 184 12.70 -31.80 42.51
C ALA A 184 11.88 -32.54 43.59
N ASP A 185 12.43 -32.56 44.80
CA ASP A 185 11.75 -33.05 46.01
C ASP A 185 11.78 -31.93 47.08
N PRO A 186 10.60 -31.40 47.49
CA PRO A 186 10.52 -30.36 48.51
C PRO A 186 11.14 -30.75 49.87
N THR A 187 11.30 -32.04 50.13
CA THR A 187 11.90 -32.57 51.37
C THR A 187 13.42 -32.64 51.33
N VAL A 188 14.02 -32.61 50.15
CA VAL A 188 15.49 -32.65 49.95
C VAL A 188 15.98 -31.27 49.51
N PRO A 189 16.69 -30.52 50.37
CA PRO A 189 17.21 -29.20 50.00
C PRO A 189 18.17 -29.27 48.81
N GLY A 190 17.90 -28.49 47.76
CA GLY A 190 18.77 -28.37 46.59
C GLY A 190 18.50 -29.39 45.49
N SER A 191 17.52 -30.28 45.66
CA SER A 191 17.06 -31.23 44.64
C SER A 191 16.49 -30.55 43.39
N GLU A 192 16.03 -29.30 43.52
CA GLU A 192 15.51 -28.47 42.44
C GLU A 192 16.59 -27.82 41.58
N LEU A 193 17.87 -27.97 41.96
CA LEU A 193 19.00 -27.33 41.30
C LEU A 193 19.63 -28.28 40.27
N ILE A 194 20.11 -27.71 39.17
CA ILE A 194 21.02 -28.41 38.27
C ILE A 194 22.41 -28.50 38.90
N ASP A 195 22.91 -29.70 39.15
CA ASP A 195 24.24 -29.91 39.74
C ASP A 195 25.27 -30.15 38.62
N PRO A 196 26.30 -29.29 38.45
CA PRO A 196 27.36 -29.51 37.49
C PRO A 196 28.08 -30.84 37.63
N ALA A 197 28.12 -31.45 38.82
CA ALA A 197 28.78 -32.72 39.06
C ALA A 197 28.11 -33.91 38.34
N ASP A 198 26.83 -33.80 38.00
CA ASP A 198 26.06 -34.85 37.32
C ASP A 198 26.38 -34.93 35.81
N TYR A 199 27.15 -33.98 35.28
CA TYR A 199 27.44 -33.85 33.85
C TYR A 199 28.88 -34.21 33.50
N THR A 200 29.09 -34.71 32.29
CA THR A 200 30.43 -35.02 31.77
C THR A 200 31.32 -33.76 31.76
N GLY A 201 32.49 -33.86 32.38
CA GLY A 201 33.42 -32.73 32.52
C GLY A 201 33.06 -31.72 33.62
N SER A 202 32.09 -32.03 34.47
CA SER A 202 31.67 -31.23 35.63
C SER A 202 31.31 -29.77 35.26
N SER A 203 30.68 -29.59 34.09
CA SER A 203 30.32 -28.28 33.54
C SER A 203 28.94 -28.32 32.88
N ILE A 204 28.16 -27.26 33.07
CA ILE A 204 26.83 -27.09 32.46
C ILE A 204 26.85 -26.16 31.24
N THR A 205 28.00 -25.96 30.61
CA THR A 205 28.14 -25.08 29.43
C THR A 205 27.52 -25.69 28.17
N THR A 206 27.66 -26.99 28.00
CA THR A 206 27.03 -27.80 26.95
C THR A 206 26.58 -29.12 27.54
N ILE A 207 25.37 -29.55 27.18
CA ILE A 207 24.82 -30.84 27.56
C ILE A 207 25.01 -31.79 26.37
N THR A 208 25.67 -32.92 26.60
CA THR A 208 25.87 -33.93 25.55
C THR A 208 24.70 -34.90 25.50
N GLY A 209 24.58 -35.68 24.41
CA GLY A 209 23.56 -36.72 24.26
C GLY A 209 23.60 -37.78 25.36
N THR A 210 24.77 -38.06 25.95
CA THR A 210 24.90 -38.94 27.12
C THR A 210 24.18 -38.39 28.35
N ASP A 211 24.28 -37.08 28.61
CA ASP A 211 23.76 -36.43 29.82
C ASP A 211 22.33 -35.87 29.63
N MET A 212 21.78 -36.01 28.43
CA MET A 212 20.47 -35.47 28.07
C MET A 212 19.33 -35.97 28.97
N PRO A 213 19.22 -37.26 29.36
CA PRO A 213 18.16 -37.70 30.27
C PRO A 213 18.22 -37.02 31.64
N THR A 214 19.42 -36.89 32.21
CA THR A 214 19.64 -36.20 33.49
C THR A 214 19.23 -34.73 33.38
N PHE A 215 19.61 -34.06 32.29
CA PHE A 215 19.24 -32.68 32.04
C PHE A 215 17.72 -32.46 31.93
N LEU A 216 17.02 -33.35 31.23
CA LEU A 216 15.57 -33.27 31.10
C LEU A 216 14.88 -33.40 32.47
N ASN A 217 15.41 -34.23 33.36
CA ASN A 217 14.87 -34.45 34.70
C ASN A 217 15.18 -33.30 35.67
N GLN A 218 16.16 -32.44 35.38
CA GLN A 218 16.58 -31.29 36.19
C GLN A 218 16.18 -29.93 35.60
N SER A 219 15.48 -29.90 34.46
CA SER A 219 15.08 -28.67 33.77
C SER A 219 13.60 -28.64 33.39
N ILE A 220 13.04 -27.44 33.24
CA ILE A 220 11.65 -27.23 32.82
C ILE A 220 11.57 -26.68 31.40
N ALA A 221 10.51 -27.05 30.67
CA ALA A 221 10.31 -26.60 29.30
C ALA A 221 9.91 -25.11 29.27
N GLY A 222 10.59 -24.33 28.43
CA GLY A 222 10.32 -22.90 28.21
C GLY A 222 9.53 -22.61 26.93
N GLY A 223 9.14 -23.64 26.19
CA GLY A 223 8.49 -23.53 24.87
C GLY A 223 9.46 -23.63 23.70
N SER A 224 8.96 -23.46 22.49
CA SER A 224 9.77 -23.49 21.26
C SER A 224 9.34 -22.39 20.29
N VAL A 225 10.26 -22.01 19.41
CA VAL A 225 10.03 -20.98 18.39
C VAL A 225 10.75 -21.34 17.09
N THR A 226 10.06 -21.18 15.97
CA THR A 226 10.66 -21.35 14.65
C THR A 226 11.39 -20.08 14.25
N VAL A 227 12.71 -20.19 14.08
CA VAL A 227 13.61 -19.13 13.62
C VAL A 227 14.02 -19.38 12.18
N TYR A 228 14.53 -18.33 11.52
CA TYR A 228 14.94 -18.36 10.13
C TYR A 228 16.41 -17.97 9.99
N ASP A 229 17.13 -18.67 9.11
CA ASP A 229 18.49 -18.30 8.72
C ASP A 229 18.51 -17.18 7.65
N GLN A 230 19.72 -16.83 7.17
CA GLN A 230 19.89 -15.81 6.13
C GLN A 230 19.29 -16.19 4.77
N LEU A 231 19.07 -17.49 4.52
CA LEU A 231 18.45 -18.01 3.30
C LEU A 231 16.93 -18.24 3.45
N GLY A 232 16.38 -18.05 4.66
CA GLY A 232 14.98 -18.28 4.99
C GLY A 232 14.64 -19.74 5.31
N GLN A 233 15.62 -20.60 5.62
CA GLN A 233 15.35 -21.95 6.12
C GLN A 233 14.78 -21.89 7.54
N ALA A 234 13.61 -22.53 7.73
CA ALA A 234 12.92 -22.58 9.00
C ALA A 234 13.56 -23.64 9.90
N THR A 235 13.88 -23.28 11.14
CA THR A 235 14.44 -24.19 12.14
C THR A 235 13.81 -23.93 13.50
N THR A 236 13.36 -24.96 14.21
CA THR A 236 12.72 -24.80 15.53
C THR A 236 13.77 -24.85 16.64
N VAL A 237 13.84 -23.79 17.43
CA VAL A 237 14.66 -23.70 18.64
C VAL A 237 13.76 -23.99 19.84
N GLU A 238 14.11 -25.02 20.61
CA GLU A 238 13.48 -25.30 21.91
C GLU A 238 14.26 -24.59 23.02
N LEU A 239 13.52 -23.96 23.94
CA LEU A 239 14.04 -23.28 25.12
C LEU A 239 13.76 -24.11 26.36
N ARG A 240 14.74 -24.27 27.24
CA ARG A 240 14.58 -24.89 28.56
C ARG A 240 15.26 -24.08 29.64
N TRP A 241 14.70 -24.10 30.84
CA TRP A 241 15.21 -23.35 31.97
C TRP A 241 15.64 -24.30 33.08
N ALA A 242 16.79 -24.02 33.68
CA ALA A 242 17.25 -24.74 34.85
C ALA A 242 17.68 -23.75 35.94
N LYS A 243 17.37 -24.09 37.19
CA LYS A 243 17.74 -23.29 38.35
C LYS A 243 19.15 -23.68 38.80
N THR A 244 20.08 -22.73 38.86
CA THR A 244 21.48 -23.00 39.19
C THR A 244 21.82 -22.68 40.63
N THR A 245 21.19 -21.67 41.21
CA THR A 245 21.36 -21.37 42.63
C THR A 245 20.02 -21.03 43.27
N LYS A 246 19.88 -21.46 44.52
CA LYS A 246 18.76 -21.12 45.37
C LYS A 246 19.11 -19.89 46.21
N ALA A 247 18.16 -18.98 46.35
CA ALA A 247 18.27 -17.82 47.19
C ALA A 247 18.50 -18.27 48.64
N SER A 248 19.54 -17.71 49.26
CA SER A 248 19.88 -17.99 50.65
C SER A 248 20.08 -16.67 51.38
N ALA A 249 19.47 -16.58 52.57
CA ALA A 249 19.57 -15.41 53.45
C ALA A 249 20.85 -15.42 54.32
N GLY A 250 21.70 -16.45 54.23
CA GLY A 250 22.97 -16.51 54.95
C GLY A 250 24.04 -15.61 54.32
N PRO A 251 25.08 -15.17 55.04
CA PRO A 251 26.17 -14.39 54.47
C PRO A 251 27.17 -15.28 53.68
N PRO A 252 27.46 -14.99 52.39
CA PRO A 252 26.89 -13.91 51.56
C PRO A 252 25.50 -14.28 51.01
N ALA A 253 24.59 -13.31 51.01
CA ALA A 253 23.25 -13.52 50.47
C ALA A 253 23.34 -13.81 48.97
N VAL A 254 22.80 -14.95 48.55
CA VAL A 254 22.77 -15.38 47.15
C VAL A 254 21.35 -15.16 46.63
N ALA A 255 21.21 -14.57 45.44
CA ALA A 255 19.92 -14.43 44.77
C ALA A 255 19.56 -15.74 44.05
N ASP A 256 18.26 -15.99 43.81
CA ASP A 256 17.83 -17.08 42.93
C ASP A 256 18.38 -16.83 41.51
N THR A 257 19.16 -17.77 40.98
CA THR A 257 19.69 -17.68 39.61
C THR A 257 19.14 -18.78 38.73
N TRP A 258 18.72 -18.38 37.52
CA TRP A 258 18.29 -19.27 36.45
C TRP A 258 19.23 -19.16 35.26
N ASN A 259 19.39 -20.25 34.54
CA ASN A 259 20.06 -20.26 33.25
C ASN A 259 19.12 -20.80 32.17
N LEU A 260 19.17 -20.15 31.01
CA LEU A 260 18.48 -20.56 29.81
C LEU A 260 19.38 -21.50 29.00
N PHE A 261 18.78 -22.58 28.53
CA PHE A 261 19.38 -23.56 27.64
C PHE A 261 18.60 -23.59 26.33
N VAL A 262 19.33 -23.69 25.24
CA VAL A 262 18.78 -23.77 23.89
C VAL A 262 19.13 -25.12 23.27
N ALA A 263 18.16 -25.76 22.63
CA ALA A 263 18.39 -27.05 21.96
C ALA A 263 19.18 -26.86 20.66
N GLU A 264 20.23 -27.66 20.47
CA GLU A 264 20.94 -27.82 19.20
C GLU A 264 20.48 -29.09 18.47
N ASN A 265 20.33 -30.20 19.21
CA ASN A 265 19.87 -31.47 18.65
C ASN A 265 19.20 -32.34 19.72
N THR A 266 17.87 -32.41 19.70
CA THR A 266 17.08 -33.21 20.65
C THR A 266 17.19 -34.73 20.43
N GLY A 267 17.80 -35.16 19.32
CA GLY A 267 18.12 -36.56 19.03
C GLY A 267 19.61 -36.88 19.20
N ALA A 268 20.40 -36.01 19.82
CA ALA A 268 21.83 -36.24 20.02
C ALA A 268 22.08 -37.49 20.88
N THR A 269 23.09 -38.27 20.51
CA THR A 269 23.56 -39.43 21.27
C THR A 269 25.07 -39.34 21.48
N GLY A 270 25.57 -39.93 22.57
CA GLY A 270 26.99 -39.91 22.92
C GLY A 270 27.53 -38.48 23.12
N ALA A 271 28.68 -38.18 22.53
CA ALA A 271 29.37 -36.90 22.70
C ALA A 271 28.80 -35.73 21.86
N ALA A 272 27.75 -35.96 21.07
CA ALA A 272 27.10 -34.88 20.31
C ALA A 272 26.40 -33.90 21.27
N VAL A 273 26.48 -32.60 20.98
CA VAL A 273 25.84 -31.56 21.81
C VAL A 273 24.33 -31.58 21.59
N ALA A 274 23.58 -31.71 22.69
CA ALA A 274 22.13 -31.71 22.70
C ALA A 274 21.58 -30.31 23.03
N TYR A 275 22.05 -29.71 24.13
CA TYR A 275 21.67 -28.36 24.57
C TYR A 275 22.90 -27.51 24.87
N ARG A 276 22.80 -26.21 24.66
CA ARG A 276 23.83 -25.24 25.02
C ARG A 276 23.29 -24.24 26.04
N ASN A 277 24.08 -23.96 27.06
CA ASN A 277 23.76 -22.91 28.01
C ASN A 277 24.08 -21.55 27.40
N VAL A 278 23.15 -20.61 27.55
CA VAL A 278 23.32 -19.23 27.08
C VAL A 278 24.40 -18.48 27.88
N GLY A 279 24.72 -18.95 29.09
CA GLY A 279 25.80 -18.42 29.92
C GLY A 279 25.48 -17.08 30.59
N THR A 280 24.26 -16.57 30.43
CA THR A 280 23.75 -15.38 31.14
C THR A 280 22.95 -15.83 32.35
N ASN A 281 23.33 -15.36 33.54
CA ASN A 281 22.59 -15.63 34.78
C ASN A 281 21.36 -14.72 34.86
N ILE A 282 20.20 -15.31 35.08
CA ILE A 282 18.93 -14.60 35.18
C ILE A 282 18.54 -14.49 36.65
N THR A 283 18.37 -13.27 37.16
CA THR A 283 17.99 -13.01 38.55
C THR A 283 16.77 -12.12 38.63
N PHE A 284 16.00 -12.28 39.71
CA PHE A 284 14.80 -11.51 39.99
C PHE A 284 14.96 -10.69 41.28
N GLY A 285 14.27 -9.54 41.34
CA GLY A 285 14.19 -8.69 42.53
C GLY A 285 13.12 -9.17 43.50
N ALA A 286 13.02 -8.52 44.66
CA ALA A 286 12.03 -8.86 45.69
C ALA A 286 10.56 -8.75 45.24
N THR A 287 10.29 -7.99 44.17
CA THR A 287 8.97 -7.81 43.56
C THR A 287 8.68 -8.83 42.45
N GLY A 288 9.59 -9.79 42.19
CA GLY A 288 9.48 -10.77 41.10
C GLY A 288 9.86 -10.24 39.72
N GLN A 289 10.31 -8.98 39.62
CA GLN A 289 10.77 -8.40 38.35
C GLN A 289 12.20 -8.81 38.00
N LEU A 290 12.50 -8.91 36.70
CA LEU A 290 13.83 -9.20 36.19
C LEU A 290 14.84 -8.10 36.59
N THR A 291 15.94 -8.48 37.23
CA THR A 291 17.03 -7.56 37.61
C THR A 291 18.29 -7.75 36.78
N ASN A 292 18.56 -8.97 36.30
CA ASN A 292 19.69 -9.28 35.43
C ASN A 292 19.29 -10.26 34.31
N PRO A 293 19.67 -10.02 33.05
CA PRO A 293 20.40 -8.85 32.54
C PRO A 293 19.54 -7.59 32.56
N ALA A 294 20.16 -6.46 32.90
CA ALA A 294 19.50 -5.16 32.89
C ALA A 294 18.93 -4.86 31.48
N GLY A 295 17.63 -4.53 31.41
CA GLY A 295 16.94 -4.27 30.14
C GLY A 295 16.39 -5.52 29.44
N GLY A 296 16.59 -6.72 29.99
CA GLY A 296 15.93 -7.95 29.51
C GLY A 296 16.36 -8.38 28.11
N THR A 297 17.63 -8.19 27.77
CA THR A 297 18.21 -8.70 26.51
C THR A 297 19.22 -9.79 26.82
N ILE A 298 18.99 -10.98 26.28
CA ILE A 298 19.81 -12.18 26.50
C ILE A 298 20.35 -12.62 25.13
N PRO A 299 21.64 -12.44 24.84
CA PRO A 299 22.21 -12.86 23.56
C PRO A 299 22.29 -14.39 23.49
N LEU A 300 21.64 -15.00 22.50
CA LEU A 300 21.73 -16.44 22.31
C LEU A 300 23.07 -16.82 21.67
N PRO A 301 23.65 -17.98 22.02
CA PRO A 301 24.87 -18.46 21.39
C PRO A 301 24.62 -18.82 19.93
N THR A 302 25.70 -19.01 19.17
CA THR A 302 25.60 -19.62 17.84
C THR A 302 25.15 -21.06 18.00
N MET A 303 24.10 -21.44 17.28
CA MET A 303 23.51 -22.77 17.32
C MET A 303 23.57 -23.38 15.92
N THR A 304 23.82 -24.69 15.83
CA THR A 304 23.66 -25.43 14.58
C THR A 304 22.64 -26.53 14.81
N ILE A 305 21.44 -26.36 14.25
CA ILE A 305 20.32 -27.28 14.42
C ILE A 305 20.03 -27.92 13.06
N ALA A 306 20.06 -29.25 13.00
CA ALA A 306 19.81 -30.03 11.78
C ALA A 306 20.62 -29.60 10.54
N GLY A 307 21.83 -29.06 10.73
CA GLY A 307 22.71 -28.58 9.66
C GLY A 307 22.55 -27.09 9.29
N THR A 308 21.58 -26.39 9.88
CA THR A 308 21.37 -24.95 9.71
C THR A 308 22.03 -24.19 10.86
N THR A 309 22.98 -23.30 10.55
CA THR A 309 23.64 -22.46 11.54
C THR A 309 22.90 -21.13 11.69
N VAL A 310 22.50 -20.81 12.92
CA VAL A 310 21.81 -19.57 13.27
C VAL A 310 22.65 -18.78 14.27
N THR A 311 22.89 -17.50 13.99
CA THR A 311 23.81 -16.63 14.74
C THR A 311 23.18 -15.26 15.02
N GLY A 312 23.57 -14.63 16.13
CA GLY A 312 23.25 -13.22 16.38
C GLY A 312 21.79 -12.96 16.77
N ILE A 313 21.09 -13.96 17.30
CA ILE A 313 19.74 -13.79 17.86
C ILE A 313 19.83 -13.24 19.28
N ASN A 314 19.07 -12.18 19.55
CA ASN A 314 18.85 -11.72 20.91
C ASN A 314 17.46 -12.15 21.40
N LEU A 315 17.39 -12.82 22.54
CA LEU A 315 16.15 -13.06 23.25
C LEU A 315 15.82 -11.81 24.07
N THR A 316 14.79 -11.07 23.67
CA THR A 316 14.32 -9.87 24.35
C THR A 316 13.10 -10.18 25.18
N THR A 317 13.18 -10.01 26.49
CA THR A 317 12.03 -10.10 27.40
C THR A 317 11.44 -8.72 27.67
N GLY A 318 12.22 -7.64 27.47
CA GLY A 318 11.91 -6.34 28.03
C GLY A 318 12.03 -6.33 29.56
N GLY A 319 11.96 -5.15 30.18
CA GLY A 319 12.18 -5.01 31.63
C GLY A 319 11.19 -5.80 32.51
N ASP A 320 9.94 -5.95 32.06
CA ASP A 320 8.86 -6.61 32.82
C ASP A 320 8.35 -7.91 32.17
N GLY A 321 8.92 -8.36 31.05
CA GLY A 321 8.37 -9.52 30.34
C GLY A 321 8.74 -10.87 30.95
N LEU A 322 9.82 -10.93 31.74
CA LEU A 322 10.16 -12.11 32.52
C LEU A 322 9.92 -11.82 34.00
N THR A 323 9.06 -12.61 34.63
CA THR A 323 8.71 -12.44 36.05
C THR A 323 8.91 -13.73 36.81
N GLN A 324 9.11 -13.61 38.11
CA GLN A 324 9.10 -14.70 39.06
C GLN A 324 8.06 -14.41 40.14
N ASN A 325 6.79 -14.51 39.75
CA ASN A 325 5.65 -14.29 40.64
C ASN A 325 5.10 -15.65 41.07
N GLY A 326 4.49 -15.67 42.26
CA GLY A 326 3.98 -16.88 42.89
C GLY A 326 3.16 -17.73 41.93
N ASP A 327 3.75 -18.84 41.50
CA ASP A 327 3.13 -19.90 40.73
C ASP A 327 3.08 -21.16 41.59
N VAL A 328 2.00 -21.92 41.44
CA VAL A 328 1.72 -23.15 42.19
C VAL A 328 1.96 -24.38 41.33
N SER A 329 2.06 -24.22 39.99
CA SER A 329 2.26 -25.33 39.06
C SER A 329 3.69 -25.83 39.02
N GLY A 330 4.67 -24.94 39.25
CA GLY A 330 6.09 -25.27 39.13
C GLY A 330 6.57 -25.44 37.69
N GLU A 331 5.71 -25.10 36.72
CA GLU A 331 6.01 -25.06 35.29
C GLU A 331 6.16 -23.61 34.80
N ILE A 332 6.63 -23.42 33.57
CA ILE A 332 6.73 -22.09 32.96
C ILE A 332 5.40 -21.72 32.30
N ASP A 333 4.83 -20.61 32.75
CA ASP A 333 3.72 -19.94 32.05
C ASP A 333 4.29 -19.02 30.96
N ALA A 334 4.50 -19.58 29.76
CA ALA A 334 4.95 -18.83 28.59
C ALA A 334 3.77 -18.08 27.95
N ARG A 335 3.70 -16.77 28.18
CA ARG A 335 2.59 -15.91 27.72
C ARG A 335 2.73 -15.48 26.26
N SER A 336 3.97 -15.31 25.79
CA SER A 336 4.24 -14.90 24.41
C SER A 336 5.65 -15.30 23.99
N ILE A 337 5.75 -15.95 22.84
CA ILE A 337 7.01 -16.22 22.16
C ILE A 337 6.85 -15.76 20.71
N ARG A 338 7.53 -14.69 20.29
CA ARG A 338 7.42 -14.11 18.94
C ARG A 338 8.82 -13.86 18.38
N GLN A 339 8.94 -13.81 17.06
CA GLN A 339 10.21 -13.56 16.39
C GLN A 339 10.01 -12.72 15.13
N ASN A 340 11.09 -12.13 14.60
CA ASN A 340 11.03 -11.10 13.56
C ASN A 340 11.59 -11.50 12.17
N GLY A 341 11.95 -12.76 11.98
CA GLY A 341 12.39 -13.35 10.72
C GLY A 341 11.24 -13.97 9.92
N TYR A 342 11.47 -14.22 8.65
CA TYR A 342 10.49 -14.81 7.73
C TYR A 342 11.17 -15.43 6.51
N THR A 343 10.50 -16.40 5.89
CA THR A 343 10.93 -17.00 4.62
C THR A 343 10.77 -16.02 3.47
N ALA A 344 11.40 -16.31 2.34
CA ALA A 344 11.11 -15.59 1.10
C ALA A 344 9.64 -15.80 0.69
N GLY A 345 9.02 -14.76 0.16
CA GLY A 345 7.62 -14.77 -0.27
C GLY A 345 7.48 -14.31 -1.71
N THR A 346 6.43 -14.77 -2.39
CA THR A 346 6.01 -14.25 -3.69
C THR A 346 4.85 -13.29 -3.50
N LEU A 347 4.71 -12.30 -4.38
CA LEU A 347 3.61 -11.35 -4.34
C LEU A 347 2.30 -12.09 -4.61
N ASP A 348 1.34 -12.02 -3.68
CA ASP A 348 0.04 -12.68 -3.78
C ASP A 348 -1.03 -11.67 -4.24
N ARG A 349 -1.09 -10.52 -3.58
CA ARG A 349 -2.06 -9.45 -3.86
C ARG A 349 -1.43 -8.08 -3.77
N THR A 350 -1.90 -7.15 -4.61
CA THR A 350 -1.52 -5.74 -4.54
C THR A 350 -2.76 -4.87 -4.41
N GLU A 351 -2.76 -3.97 -3.44
CA GLU A 351 -3.89 -3.08 -3.13
C GLU A 351 -3.40 -1.63 -2.97
N VAL A 352 -4.25 -0.65 -3.29
CA VAL A 352 -3.97 0.77 -3.06
C VAL A 352 -4.63 1.24 -1.76
N SER A 353 -3.82 1.72 -0.82
CA SER A 353 -4.26 2.37 0.41
C SER A 353 -4.82 3.77 0.16
N GLU A 354 -5.65 4.27 1.08
CA GLU A 354 -6.21 5.63 1.05
C GLU A 354 -5.15 6.74 1.00
N THR A 355 -3.98 6.46 1.59
CA THR A 355 -2.82 7.36 1.59
C THR A 355 -2.11 7.41 0.24
N GLY A 356 -2.53 6.59 -0.73
CA GLY A 356 -1.90 6.43 -2.03
C GLY A 356 -0.67 5.54 -2.03
N GLN A 357 -0.46 4.76 -0.98
CA GLN A 357 0.54 3.69 -0.98
C GLN A 357 -0.01 2.47 -1.69
N LEU A 358 0.78 1.92 -2.60
CA LEU A 358 0.55 0.62 -3.20
C LEU A 358 1.18 -0.45 -2.32
N ILE A 359 0.35 -1.29 -1.73
CA ILE A 359 0.73 -2.28 -0.73
C ILE A 359 0.69 -3.66 -1.37
N GLY A 360 1.80 -4.39 -1.27
CA GLY A 360 1.88 -5.80 -1.64
C GLY A 360 1.71 -6.69 -0.42
N THR A 361 0.81 -7.67 -0.51
CA THR A 361 0.73 -8.80 0.42
C THR A 361 1.47 -9.98 -0.20
N PHE A 362 2.40 -10.57 0.55
CA PHE A 362 3.23 -11.69 0.10
C PHE A 362 2.78 -13.00 0.72
N SER A 363 3.10 -14.12 0.07
CA SER A 363 2.75 -15.48 0.53
C SER A 363 3.37 -15.87 1.88
N ASN A 364 4.41 -15.15 2.33
CA ASN A 364 5.01 -15.28 3.66
C ASN A 364 4.28 -14.43 4.74
N GLY A 365 3.12 -13.86 4.41
CA GLY A 365 2.28 -13.05 5.30
C GLY A 365 2.79 -11.63 5.54
N GLN A 366 3.87 -11.20 4.88
CA GLN A 366 4.37 -9.84 4.98
C GLN A 366 3.52 -8.88 4.14
N VAL A 367 3.28 -7.69 4.70
CA VAL A 367 2.56 -6.60 4.04
C VAL A 367 3.54 -5.43 3.92
N VAL A 368 3.88 -5.05 2.68
CA VAL A 368 4.94 -4.07 2.40
C VAL A 368 4.43 -3.01 1.44
N ALA A 369 4.74 -1.74 1.71
CA ALA A 369 4.50 -0.66 0.76
C ALA A 369 5.54 -0.72 -0.37
N LEU A 370 5.08 -0.92 -1.60
CA LEU A 370 5.92 -1.07 -2.79
C LEU A 370 6.22 0.28 -3.45
N ALA A 371 5.22 1.16 -3.48
CA ALA A 371 5.30 2.46 -4.13
C ALA A 371 4.26 3.42 -3.58
N GLN A 372 4.43 4.71 -3.88
CA GLN A 372 3.44 5.75 -3.62
C GLN A 372 2.94 6.28 -4.96
N LEU A 373 1.62 6.22 -5.20
CA LEU A 373 1.01 6.80 -6.40
C LEU A 373 1.20 8.31 -6.41
N SER A 374 1.58 8.85 -7.57
CA SER A 374 1.68 10.30 -7.77
C SER A 374 0.36 10.85 -8.27
N VAL A 375 -0.16 11.83 -7.54
CA VAL A 375 -1.32 12.62 -7.93
C VAL A 375 -0.89 14.06 -8.14
N ALA A 376 -1.34 14.67 -9.23
CA ALA A 376 -1.10 16.07 -9.56
C ALA A 376 -2.41 16.87 -9.52
N ARG A 377 -2.34 18.07 -8.94
CA ARG A 377 -3.42 19.06 -8.96
C ARG A 377 -3.01 20.27 -9.78
N PHE A 378 -4.00 21.01 -10.28
CA PHE A 378 -3.79 22.22 -11.07
C PHE A 378 -4.69 23.32 -10.55
N ASN A 379 -4.19 24.56 -10.55
CA ASN A 379 -5.00 25.73 -10.19
C ASN A 379 -6.16 25.91 -11.19
N ALA A 380 -5.92 25.64 -12.48
CA ALA A 380 -6.93 25.69 -13.53
C ALA A 380 -7.03 24.35 -14.28
N GLY A 381 -7.62 23.33 -13.64
CA GLY A 381 -7.79 22.00 -14.24
C GLY A 381 -8.61 21.97 -15.54
N ASN A 382 -9.49 22.96 -15.74
CA ASN A 382 -10.25 23.11 -16.98
C ASN A 382 -9.41 23.67 -18.15
N ALA A 383 -8.25 24.26 -17.88
CA ALA A 383 -7.35 24.78 -18.92
C ALA A 383 -6.35 23.72 -19.43
N LEU A 384 -6.43 22.48 -18.93
CA LEU A 384 -5.64 21.37 -19.42
C LEU A 384 -6.04 20.99 -20.86
N LYS A 385 -5.05 20.69 -21.70
CA LYS A 385 -5.29 20.21 -23.06
C LYS A 385 -5.67 18.74 -23.01
N ARG A 386 -6.78 18.38 -23.65
CA ARG A 386 -7.22 16.98 -23.78
C ARG A 386 -6.38 16.23 -24.80
N LEU A 387 -6.07 14.98 -24.47
CA LEU A 387 -5.43 14.00 -25.34
C LEU A 387 -6.34 12.77 -25.43
N ASP A 388 -6.01 11.87 -26.35
CA ASP A 388 -6.75 10.64 -26.57
C ASP A 388 -6.72 9.73 -25.33
N GLY A 389 -7.75 8.89 -25.17
CA GLY A 389 -7.82 7.93 -24.08
C GLY A 389 -8.08 8.55 -22.69
N GLY A 390 -8.55 9.80 -22.62
CA GLY A 390 -8.86 10.48 -21.36
C GLY A 390 -7.62 10.99 -20.61
N ALA A 391 -6.52 11.20 -21.34
CA ALA A 391 -5.35 11.88 -20.82
C ALA A 391 -5.43 13.41 -21.03
N PHE A 392 -4.64 14.12 -20.25
CA PHE A 392 -4.56 15.56 -20.22
C PHE A 392 -3.08 15.98 -20.20
N GLN A 393 -2.80 17.11 -20.83
CA GLN A 393 -1.48 17.73 -20.87
C GLN A 393 -1.56 19.13 -20.25
N GLU A 394 -0.50 19.51 -19.53
CA GLU A 394 -0.36 20.86 -18.98
C GLU A 394 -0.28 21.92 -20.09
N THR A 395 -0.81 23.09 -19.79
CA THR A 395 -0.77 24.28 -20.64
C THR A 395 -0.26 25.47 -19.83
N ILE A 396 0.08 26.57 -20.50
CA ILE A 396 0.45 27.82 -19.82
C ILE A 396 -0.72 28.30 -18.93
N GLU A 397 -1.95 28.15 -19.40
CA GLU A 397 -3.17 28.58 -18.70
C GLU A 397 -3.55 27.66 -17.52
N SER A 398 -3.19 26.37 -17.54
CA SER A 398 -3.44 25.47 -16.41
C SER A 398 -2.53 25.75 -15.21
N GLY A 399 -1.36 26.33 -15.48
CA GLY A 399 -0.25 26.44 -14.55
C GLY A 399 0.49 25.11 -14.38
N PRO A 400 1.60 25.12 -13.61
CA PRO A 400 2.40 23.93 -13.33
C PRO A 400 1.65 22.93 -12.42
N PRO A 401 2.00 21.64 -12.47
CA PRO A 401 1.41 20.61 -11.62
C PRO A 401 1.85 20.78 -10.16
N ILE A 402 0.88 20.65 -9.25
CA ILE A 402 1.11 20.59 -7.81
C ILE A 402 1.02 19.12 -7.40
N ILE A 403 2.17 18.48 -7.20
CA ILE A 403 2.24 17.06 -6.82
C ILE A 403 1.86 16.88 -5.35
N GLY A 404 0.99 15.90 -5.09
CA GLY A 404 0.50 15.51 -3.77
C GLY A 404 -1.02 15.49 -3.69
N LEU A 405 -1.52 14.65 -2.79
CA LEU A 405 -2.96 14.42 -2.59
C LEU A 405 -3.70 15.68 -2.09
N GLY A 406 -3.05 16.51 -1.27
CA GLY A 406 -3.71 17.67 -0.67
C GLY A 406 -4.86 17.24 0.22
N THR A 407 -6.08 17.65 -0.13
CA THR A 407 -7.33 17.26 0.56
C THR A 407 -7.99 16.03 -0.05
N SER A 408 -7.47 15.52 -1.16
CA SER A 408 -8.05 14.40 -1.89
C SER A 408 -7.58 13.08 -1.29
N GLN A 409 -8.42 12.05 -1.44
CA GLN A 409 -8.13 10.70 -0.96
C GLN A 409 -8.16 9.73 -2.13
N LEU A 410 -7.36 8.67 -2.06
CA LEU A 410 -7.49 7.55 -2.99
C LEU A 410 -8.44 6.51 -2.42
N ILE A 411 -9.17 5.84 -3.31
CA ILE A 411 -10.02 4.71 -2.96
C ILE A 411 -9.61 3.56 -3.85
N GLY A 412 -8.96 2.55 -3.26
CA GLY A 412 -8.62 1.30 -3.93
C GLY A 412 -9.87 0.47 -4.26
N GLY A 413 -9.77 -0.39 -5.27
CA GLY A 413 -10.89 -1.21 -5.74
C GLY A 413 -11.93 -0.49 -6.60
N ASN A 414 -11.80 0.83 -6.77
CA ASN A 414 -12.82 1.68 -7.40
C ASN A 414 -12.31 2.35 -8.68
N VAL A 415 -13.22 2.70 -9.57
CA VAL A 415 -12.95 3.53 -10.75
C VAL A 415 -13.96 4.68 -10.79
N GLU A 416 -13.47 5.87 -11.13
CA GLU A 416 -14.33 7.02 -11.40
C GLU A 416 -15.05 6.83 -12.75
N GLN A 417 -16.38 6.92 -12.75
CA GLN A 417 -17.21 6.85 -13.95
C GLN A 417 -17.23 8.20 -14.69
N SER A 418 -17.86 8.21 -15.87
CA SER A 418 -18.10 9.47 -16.54
C SER A 418 -18.96 10.39 -15.66
N ASN A 419 -18.66 11.69 -15.65
CA ASN A 419 -19.53 12.70 -15.04
C ASN A 419 -20.71 13.12 -15.96
N THR A 420 -21.02 12.29 -16.97
CA THR A 420 -22.11 12.53 -17.93
C THR A 420 -23.39 11.85 -17.46
N ASP A 421 -24.45 12.62 -17.27
CA ASP A 421 -25.81 12.09 -17.11
C ASP A 421 -26.52 12.03 -18.46
N ILE A 422 -26.89 10.82 -18.87
CA ILE A 422 -27.54 10.53 -20.14
C ILE A 422 -28.91 11.25 -20.24
N ALA A 423 -29.67 11.34 -19.15
CA ALA A 423 -30.98 11.98 -19.15
C ALA A 423 -30.88 13.50 -19.41
N ASP A 424 -29.90 14.15 -18.77
CA ASP A 424 -29.61 15.56 -18.99
C ASP A 424 -29.10 15.83 -20.41
N GLU A 425 -28.20 14.98 -20.91
CA GLU A 425 -27.67 15.14 -22.28
C GLU A 425 -28.74 14.90 -23.35
N PHE A 426 -29.69 13.97 -23.16
CA PHE A 426 -30.84 13.83 -24.08
C PHE A 426 -31.78 15.05 -24.02
N SER A 427 -31.99 15.61 -22.84
CA SER A 427 -32.79 16.83 -22.69
C SER A 427 -32.14 18.02 -23.40
N LYS A 428 -30.81 18.20 -23.23
CA LYS A 428 -30.03 19.18 -23.99
C LYS A 428 -30.12 18.93 -25.49
N MET A 429 -30.01 17.66 -25.93
CA MET A 429 -30.12 17.29 -27.34
C MET A 429 -31.45 17.74 -27.95
N ILE A 430 -32.58 17.49 -27.26
CA ILE A 430 -33.91 17.88 -27.74
C ILE A 430 -34.00 19.41 -27.88
N VAL A 431 -33.51 20.16 -26.89
CA VAL A 431 -33.52 21.63 -26.93
C VAL A 431 -32.65 22.16 -28.07
N THR A 432 -31.43 21.62 -28.24
CA THR A 432 -30.52 22.02 -29.31
C THR A 432 -31.07 21.67 -30.70
N GLN A 433 -31.72 20.51 -30.86
CA GLN A 433 -32.40 20.14 -32.10
C GLN A 433 -33.58 21.06 -32.43
N GLN A 434 -34.38 21.44 -31.42
CA GLN A 434 -35.47 22.41 -31.60
C GLN A 434 -34.93 23.79 -32.00
N ALA A 435 -33.83 24.24 -31.38
CA ALA A 435 -33.18 25.50 -31.73
C ALA A 435 -32.59 25.48 -33.15
N TYR A 436 -31.98 24.35 -33.56
CA TYR A 436 -31.52 24.17 -34.94
C TYR A 436 -32.68 24.23 -35.94
N SER A 437 -33.79 23.53 -35.67
CA SER A 437 -35.01 23.55 -36.50
C SER A 437 -35.69 24.93 -36.54
N ALA A 438 -35.60 25.71 -35.46
CA ALA A 438 -36.10 27.09 -35.45
C ALA A 438 -35.26 27.98 -36.39
N ASN A 439 -33.93 27.84 -36.37
CA ASN A 439 -33.04 28.60 -37.26
C ASN A 439 -33.25 28.23 -38.74
N THR A 440 -33.49 26.97 -39.07
CA THR A 440 -33.79 26.57 -40.46
C THR A 440 -35.11 27.17 -40.94
N LYS A 441 -36.14 27.27 -40.08
CA LYS A 441 -37.40 27.96 -40.41
C LYS A 441 -37.24 29.46 -40.68
N VAL A 442 -36.30 30.13 -40.00
CA VAL A 442 -35.98 31.54 -40.28
C VAL A 442 -35.41 31.68 -41.69
N ILE A 443 -34.55 30.74 -42.10
CA ILE A 443 -33.97 30.72 -43.45
C ILE A 443 -35.03 30.47 -44.52
N THR A 444 -35.94 29.51 -44.32
CA THR A 444 -37.02 29.26 -45.28
C THR A 444 -37.93 30.49 -45.42
N THR A 445 -38.30 31.12 -44.30
CA THR A 445 -39.11 32.36 -44.33
C THR A 445 -38.38 33.49 -45.06
N ALA A 446 -37.06 33.63 -44.84
CA ALA A 446 -36.24 34.61 -45.55
C ALA A 446 -36.15 34.31 -47.06
N GLN A 447 -36.04 33.04 -47.45
CA GLN A 447 -36.05 32.60 -48.86
C GLN A 447 -37.40 32.89 -49.54
N ASP A 448 -38.52 32.64 -48.86
CA ASP A 448 -39.87 32.94 -49.37
C ASP A 448 -40.06 34.44 -49.61
N MET A 449 -39.58 35.28 -48.68
CA MET A 449 -39.58 36.73 -48.81
C MET A 449 -38.72 37.22 -50.00
N LEU A 450 -37.51 36.67 -50.16
CA LEU A 450 -36.64 36.98 -51.31
C LEU A 450 -37.29 36.56 -52.64
N SER A 451 -37.88 35.37 -52.69
CA SER A 451 -38.58 34.87 -53.87
C SER A 451 -39.76 35.77 -54.24
N SER A 452 -40.53 36.21 -53.25
CA SER A 452 -41.64 37.15 -53.44
C SER A 452 -41.16 38.49 -54.01
N VAL A 453 -40.04 39.02 -53.52
CA VAL A 453 -39.43 40.25 -54.06
C VAL A 453 -38.98 40.07 -55.51
N PHE A 454 -38.34 38.95 -55.85
CA PHE A 454 -37.95 38.67 -57.24
C PHE A 454 -39.15 38.57 -58.18
N ASN A 455 -40.27 38.03 -57.71
CA ASN A 455 -41.50 37.94 -58.50
C ASN A 455 -42.21 39.30 -58.68
N ILE A 456 -41.97 40.29 -57.82
CA ILE A 456 -42.52 41.65 -57.96
C ILE A 456 -41.74 42.49 -58.98
N ILE A 457 -40.44 42.21 -59.14
CA ILE A 457 -39.56 42.94 -60.08
C ILE A 457 -39.74 42.46 -61.52
N ARG A 458 -40.44 41.34 -61.72
CA ARG A 458 -40.69 40.71 -63.01
C ARG A 458 -42.09 41.05 -63.51
#